data_AF-A0A9Q3M8H9-F1
#
_entry.id   AF-A0A9Q3M8H9-F1
#
_cell.length_a   1.000
_cell.length_b   1.000
_cell.length_c   1.000
_cell.angle_alpha   90.00
_cell.angle_beta   90.00
_cell.angle_gamma   90.00
#
_symmetry.space_group_name_H-M   'P 1'
#
loop_
_entity.id
_entity.type
_entity.pdbx_description
1 polymer ?
#
loop_
_entity_poly.entity_id
_entity_poly.type
_entity_poly.pdbx_seq_one_letter_code
_entity_poly.pdbx_strand_id
1 'polypeptide(L)'
;MKLHIFGAIALVFATAGHVQADDRRTAAAFYFHSITKSACGFNMTAESAEKAAAILGMSDFHDPFFPAVAAVCTEVKKGNKSKVIEIQLPDNHKVMRKVVLEKAKWWQ
;
A
#
# COMPACT_ATOMS: atom_id res chain seq x y z
N MET A 1 47.64 -10.60 -10.37
CA MET A 1 46.91 -9.45 -9.78
C MET A 1 45.49 -9.89 -9.43
N LYS A 2 44.96 -9.34 -8.34
CA LYS A 2 43.93 -9.91 -7.45
C LYS A 2 42.51 -9.56 -7.93
N LEU A 3 41.69 -10.53 -8.37
CA LEU A 3 40.29 -10.35 -8.82
C LEU A 3 39.29 -10.35 -7.64
N HIS A 4 39.57 -9.61 -6.57
CA HIS A 4 38.77 -9.64 -5.32
C HIS A 4 37.99 -8.35 -5.03
N ILE A 5 37.78 -7.47 -6.01
CA ILE A 5 37.18 -6.13 -5.76
C ILE A 5 35.78 -5.98 -6.37
N PHE A 6 35.39 -6.84 -7.33
CA PHE A 6 34.08 -6.72 -7.98
C PHE A 6 32.89 -7.25 -7.15
N GLY A 7 33.14 -8.03 -6.09
CA GLY A 7 32.08 -8.57 -5.22
C GLY A 7 31.50 -7.53 -4.24
N ALA A 8 32.26 -6.50 -3.87
CA ALA A 8 31.86 -5.55 -2.84
C ALA A 8 30.91 -4.45 -3.35
N ILE A 9 30.95 -4.10 -4.64
CA ILE A 9 30.14 -3.01 -5.20
C ILE A 9 28.69 -3.47 -5.47
N ALA A 10 28.48 -4.74 -5.81
CA ALA A 10 27.14 -5.29 -6.00
C ALA A 10 26.30 -5.33 -4.70
N LEU A 11 26.96 -5.52 -3.55
CA LEU A 11 26.27 -5.63 -2.26
C LEU A 11 25.69 -4.29 -1.77
N VAL A 12 26.33 -3.15 -2.10
CA VAL A 12 25.89 -1.82 -1.67
C VAL A 12 24.65 -1.35 -2.45
N PHE A 13 24.52 -1.72 -3.73
CA PHE A 13 23.32 -1.37 -4.51
C PHE A 13 22.09 -2.19 -4.10
N ALA A 14 22.27 -3.43 -3.66
CA ALA A 14 21.17 -4.27 -3.18
C ALA A 14 20.54 -3.74 -1.88
N THR A 15 21.36 -3.23 -0.94
CA THR A 15 20.86 -2.70 0.33
C THR A 15 20.24 -1.31 0.19
N ALA A 16 20.80 -0.44 -0.65
CA ALA A 16 20.23 0.88 -0.93
C ALA A 16 18.88 0.81 -1.66
N GLY A 17 18.72 -0.14 -2.59
CA GLY A 17 17.46 -0.35 -3.31
C GLY A 17 16.31 -0.81 -2.42
N HIS A 18 16.60 -1.63 -1.39
CA HIS A 18 15.59 -2.09 -0.44
C HIS A 18 15.07 -0.97 0.47
N VAL A 19 15.95 -0.08 0.95
CA VAL A 19 15.53 1.06 1.79
C VAL A 19 14.63 2.01 1.00
N GLN A 20 15.00 2.35 -0.24
CA GLN A 20 14.21 3.25 -1.06
C GLN A 20 12.85 2.66 -1.47
N ALA A 21 12.78 1.34 -1.67
CA ALA A 21 11.51 0.67 -1.95
C ALA A 21 10.57 0.67 -0.73
N ASP A 22 11.13 0.49 0.48
CA ASP A 22 10.34 0.50 1.70
C ASP A 22 9.85 1.92 2.06
N ASP A 23 10.67 2.95 1.85
CA ASP A 23 10.27 4.35 2.00
C ASP A 23 9.10 4.71 1.07
N ARG A 24 9.19 4.28 -0.19
CA ARG A 24 8.14 4.48 -1.20
C ARG A 24 6.82 3.81 -0.82
N ARG A 25 6.88 2.55 -0.38
CA ARG A 25 5.71 1.80 0.09
C ARG A 25 5.08 2.48 1.31
N THR A 26 5.90 2.91 2.26
CA THR A 26 5.44 3.59 3.49
C THR A 26 4.75 4.91 3.15
N ALA A 27 5.32 5.70 2.24
CA ALA A 27 4.68 6.91 1.73
C ALA A 27 3.35 6.58 1.04
N ALA A 28 3.31 5.57 0.16
CA ALA A 28 2.08 5.15 -0.50
C ALA A 28 1.01 4.70 0.51
N ALA A 29 1.36 3.94 1.56
CA ALA A 29 0.44 3.55 2.62
C ALA A 29 -0.15 4.76 3.36
N PHE A 30 0.71 5.74 3.72
CA PHE A 30 0.28 6.98 4.35
C PHE A 30 -0.70 7.76 3.47
N TYR A 31 -0.39 7.94 2.19
CA TYR A 31 -1.28 8.64 1.28
C TYR A 31 -2.56 7.87 1.02
N PHE A 32 -2.51 6.54 0.92
CA PHE A 32 -3.69 5.71 0.74
C PHE A 32 -4.65 5.89 1.92
N HIS A 33 -4.15 5.87 3.15
CA HIS A 33 -4.91 6.16 4.36
C HIS A 33 -5.52 7.56 4.35
N SER A 34 -4.70 8.60 4.09
CA SER A 34 -5.14 9.99 4.11
C SER A 34 -6.19 10.29 3.03
N ILE A 35 -5.97 9.82 1.81
CA ILE A 35 -6.86 10.07 0.67
C ILE A 35 -8.17 9.32 0.83
N THR A 36 -8.18 8.05 1.26
CA THR A 36 -9.43 7.32 1.48
C THR A 36 -10.28 7.95 2.60
N LYS A 37 -9.64 8.44 3.66
CA LYS A 37 -10.31 9.23 4.71
C LYS A 37 -10.90 10.51 4.15
N SER A 38 -10.15 11.28 3.37
CA SER A 38 -10.63 12.56 2.82
C SER A 38 -11.68 12.40 1.72
N ALA A 39 -11.52 11.41 0.84
CA ALA A 39 -12.35 11.27 -0.35
C ALA A 39 -13.71 10.61 -0.06
N CYS A 40 -13.76 9.70 0.91
CA CYS A 40 -14.99 8.97 1.23
C CYS A 40 -15.21 8.69 2.71
N GLY A 41 -14.45 9.32 3.62
CA GLY A 41 -14.69 9.23 5.06
C GLY A 41 -14.29 7.90 5.70
N PHE A 42 -13.57 7.05 4.98
CA PHE A 42 -13.10 5.78 5.53
C PHE A 42 -11.75 5.97 6.25
N ASN A 43 -11.81 6.17 7.57
CA ASN A 43 -10.63 6.21 8.42
C ASN A 43 -10.16 4.77 8.70
N MET A 44 -9.26 4.21 7.89
CA MET A 44 -8.64 2.91 8.16
C MET A 44 -7.52 2.99 9.19
N THR A 45 -7.06 1.87 9.74
CA THR A 45 -5.84 1.85 10.57
C THR A 45 -4.59 2.01 9.70
N ALA A 46 -3.52 2.58 10.26
CA ALA A 46 -2.23 2.68 9.57
C ALA A 46 -1.69 1.30 9.19
N GLU A 47 -1.79 0.32 10.09
CA GLU A 47 -1.40 -1.07 9.83
C GLU A 47 -2.18 -1.68 8.65
N SER A 48 -3.48 -1.39 8.56
CA SER A 48 -4.31 -1.86 7.46
C SER A 48 -3.92 -1.21 6.13
N ALA A 49 -3.58 0.08 6.14
CA ALA A 49 -3.08 0.78 4.96
C ALA A 49 -1.72 0.23 4.50
N GLU A 50 -0.80 -0.05 5.43
CA GLU A 50 0.49 -0.66 5.12
C GLU A 50 0.36 -2.07 4.55
N LYS A 51 -0.51 -2.89 5.14
CA LYS A 51 -0.81 -4.24 4.61
C LYS A 51 -1.42 -4.15 3.22
N ALA A 52 -2.35 -3.23 2.98
CA ALA A 52 -2.95 -3.03 1.67
C ALA A 52 -1.91 -2.59 0.63
N ALA A 53 -1.06 -1.62 0.97
CA ALA A 53 0.03 -1.17 0.11
C ALA A 53 1.01 -2.30 -0.20
N ALA A 54 1.34 -3.14 0.78
CA ALA A 54 2.20 -4.31 0.58
C ALA A 54 1.58 -5.36 -0.34
N ILE A 55 0.32 -5.75 -0.08
CA ILE A 55 -0.38 -6.79 -0.84
C ILE A 55 -0.60 -6.36 -2.29
N LEU A 56 -0.93 -5.09 -2.50
CA LEU A 56 -1.20 -4.56 -3.84
C LEU A 56 0.07 -4.10 -4.56
N GLY A 57 1.21 -4.01 -3.86
CA GLY A 57 2.46 -3.55 -4.43
C GLY A 57 2.44 -2.05 -4.77
N MET A 58 1.83 -1.23 -3.91
CA MET A 58 1.86 0.22 -4.06
C MET A 58 3.24 0.76 -3.74
N SER A 59 3.77 1.59 -4.64
CA SER A 59 5.06 2.26 -4.43
C SER A 59 5.03 3.74 -4.82
N ASP A 60 3.96 4.19 -5.48
CA ASP A 60 3.72 5.55 -5.94
C ASP A 60 2.21 5.77 -6.15
N PHE A 61 1.86 6.88 -6.78
CA PHE A 61 0.48 7.24 -7.14
C PHE A 61 0.00 6.58 -8.44
N HIS A 62 0.69 5.59 -9.00
CA HIS A 62 0.22 4.83 -10.15
C HIS A 62 -0.58 3.60 -9.72
N ASP A 63 -1.07 2.84 -10.69
CA ASP A 63 -1.75 1.58 -10.42
C ASP A 63 -0.91 0.68 -9.49
N PRO A 64 -1.52 0.12 -8.42
CA PRO A 64 -2.96 0.06 -8.16
C PRO A 64 -3.51 1.09 -7.16
N PHE A 65 -2.80 2.20 -6.90
CA PHE A 65 -3.16 3.18 -5.86
C PHE A 65 -4.56 3.78 -6.03
N PHE A 66 -4.82 4.49 -7.13
CA PHE A 66 -6.11 5.14 -7.36
C PHE A 66 -7.28 4.13 -7.52
N PRO A 67 -7.11 3.00 -8.23
CA PRO A 67 -8.11 1.94 -8.25
C PRO A 67 -8.47 1.42 -6.84
N ALA A 68 -7.49 1.26 -5.96
CA ALA A 68 -7.74 0.84 -4.58
C ALA A 68 -8.57 1.88 -3.82
N VAL A 69 -8.25 3.17 -3.94
CA VAL A 69 -9.02 4.25 -3.33
C VAL A 69 -10.48 4.22 -3.82
N ALA A 70 -10.67 4.10 -5.14
CA ALA A 70 -12.01 4.03 -5.74
C ALA A 70 -12.80 2.81 -5.26
N ALA A 71 -12.16 1.65 -5.12
CA ALA A 71 -12.78 0.43 -4.60
C ALA A 71 -13.25 0.62 -3.15
N VAL A 72 -12.40 1.21 -2.29
CA VAL A 72 -12.77 1.56 -0.91
C VAL A 72 -13.98 2.46 -0.88
N CYS A 73 -13.95 3.55 -1.64
CA CYS A 73 -15.04 4.52 -1.65
C CYS A 73 -16.34 3.93 -2.23
N THR A 74 -16.25 2.96 -3.13
CA THR A 74 -17.40 2.22 -3.64
C THR A 74 -18.03 1.37 -2.54
N GLU A 75 -17.23 0.63 -1.77
CA GLU A 75 -17.75 -0.16 -0.63
C GLU A 75 -18.38 0.73 0.45
N VAL A 76 -17.78 1.89 0.74
CA VAL A 76 -18.34 2.85 1.68
C VAL A 76 -19.68 3.42 1.18
N LYS A 77 -19.76 3.77 -0.11
CA LYS A 77 -21.00 4.28 -0.73
C LYS A 77 -22.13 3.26 -0.76
N LYS A 78 -21.82 1.95 -0.82
CA LYS A 78 -22.83 0.88 -0.65
C LYS A 78 -23.45 0.84 0.74
N GLY A 79 -23.05 1.73 1.65
CA GLY A 79 -23.57 1.79 3.01
C GLY A 79 -22.90 0.77 3.93
N ASN A 80 -21.71 0.28 3.57
CA ASN A 80 -20.96 -0.65 4.39
C ASN A 80 -20.48 0.08 5.67
N LYS A 81 -21.26 -0.06 6.75
CA LYS A 81 -20.95 0.46 8.09
C LYS A 81 -20.08 -0.50 8.91
N SER A 82 -19.64 -1.61 8.31
CA SER A 82 -18.80 -2.59 8.99
C SER A 82 -17.51 -1.95 9.49
N LYS A 83 -16.96 -2.53 10.56
CA LYS A 83 -15.61 -2.20 11.04
C LYS A 83 -14.55 -2.63 10.05
N VAL A 84 -14.91 -3.45 9.07
CA VAL A 84 -14.00 -4.02 8.08
C VAL A 84 -14.67 -3.97 6.71
N ILE A 85 -13.95 -3.53 5.69
CA ILE A 85 -14.36 -3.63 4.28
C ILE A 85 -13.40 -4.54 3.53
N GLU A 86 -13.91 -5.30 2.57
CA GLU A 86 -13.07 -6.09 1.68
C GLU A 86 -13.09 -5.45 0.29
N ILE A 87 -11.92 -5.28 -0.31
CA ILE A 87 -11.78 -4.85 -1.70
C ILE A 87 -11.05 -5.94 -2.48
N GLN A 88 -11.40 -6.08 -3.75
CA GLN A 88 -10.77 -7.02 -4.66
C GLN A 88 -10.37 -6.31 -5.94
N LEU A 89 -9.08 -6.26 -6.23
CA LEU A 89 -8.52 -5.59 -7.41
C LEU A 89 -7.17 -6.21 -7.81
N PRO A 90 -6.70 -6.00 -9.05
CA PRO A 90 -5.37 -6.43 -9.46
C PRO A 90 -4.26 -5.72 -8.67
N ASP A 91 -3.21 -6.44 -8.29
CA ASP A 91 -1.95 -5.86 -7.80
C ASP A 91 -1.14 -5.25 -8.96
N ASN A 92 0.04 -4.73 -8.63
CA ASN A 92 1.00 -4.21 -9.61
C ASN A 92 1.47 -5.24 -10.67
N HIS A 93 1.34 -6.54 -10.40
CA HIS A 93 1.60 -7.63 -11.35
C HIS A 93 0.34 -8.13 -12.07
N LYS A 94 -0.77 -7.38 -11.96
CA LYS A 94 -2.09 -7.69 -12.55
C LYS A 94 -2.72 -8.99 -12.01
N VAL A 95 -2.29 -9.46 -10.85
CA VAL A 95 -2.89 -10.61 -10.17
C VAL A 95 -4.01 -10.11 -9.26
N MET A 96 -5.20 -10.68 -9.36
CA MET A 96 -6.32 -10.32 -8.48
C MET A 96 -5.99 -10.63 -7.01
N ARG A 97 -6.00 -9.60 -6.17
CA ARG A 97 -5.80 -9.70 -4.72
C ARG A 97 -7.05 -9.29 -3.97
N LYS A 98 -7.31 -10.00 -2.88
CA LYS A 98 -8.30 -9.58 -1.88
C LYS A 98 -7.56 -8.87 -0.75
N VAL A 99 -8.05 -7.69 -0.38
CA VAL A 99 -7.51 -6.90 0.73
C VAL A 99 -8.63 -6.63 1.72
N VAL A 100 -8.34 -6.89 2.98
CA VAL A 100 -9.23 -6.62 4.11
C VAL A 100 -8.75 -5.34 4.77
N LEU A 101 -9.65 -4.35 4.86
CA LEU A 101 -9.35 -3.04 5.39
C LEU A 101 -10.10 -2.79 6.69
N GLU A 102 -9.35 -2.53 7.74
CA GLU A 102 -9.91 -2.31 9.08
C GLU A 102 -10.09 -0.82 9.33
N LYS A 103 -11.29 -0.45 9.78
CA LYS A 103 -11.61 0.91 10.19
C LYS A 103 -10.95 1.20 11.54
N ALA A 104 -10.22 2.31 11.60
CA ALA A 104 -9.70 2.84 12.84
C ALA A 104 -10.85 3.23 13.78
N LYS A 105 -10.59 3.06 15.07
CA LYS A 105 -11.44 3.59 16.12
C LYS A 105 -11.40 5.12 16.07
N TRP A 106 -12.48 5.79 16.46
CA TRP A 106 -12.61 7.26 16.36
C TRP A 106 -11.59 8.05 17.21
N TRP A 107 -10.89 7.38 18.11
CA TRP A 107 -9.84 7.92 18.97
C TRP A 107 -8.40 7.58 18.50
N GLN A 108 -8.27 6.90 17.36
CA GLN A 108 -7.01 6.64 16.65
C GLN A 108 -6.98 7.43 15.34
#